data_AF-A0A2U3QXA8-F1
#
_entry.id   AF-A0A2U3QXA8-F1
#
_cell.length_a   1.000
_cell.length_b   1.000
_cell.length_c   1.000
_cell.angle_alpha   90.00
_cell.angle_beta   90.00
_cell.angle_gamma   90.00
#
_symmetry.space_group_name_H-M   'P 1'
#
loop_
_entity.id
_entity.type
_entity.pdbx_description
1 polymer ?
#
loop_
_entity_poly.entity_id
_entity_poly.type
_entity_poly.pdbx_seq_one_letter_code
_entity_poly.pdbx_strand_id
1 'polypeptide(L)'
;MLEKTLILKGQIAKGIDPLKTKNASTLKEVYDLYINQRRLKDSSKSLYKGIMNNYLKNLHYIHVSNIRKEDIYKIFNNAKKGGKYSANKTLKLINAILNIAVELELIEKIQLME
;
A
#
# COMPACT_ATOMS: atom_id res chain seq x y z
N MET A 1 16.35 15.46 -0.72
CA MET A 1 17.14 14.60 -1.64
C MET A 1 17.74 13.34 -0.98
N LEU A 2 18.06 13.33 0.32
CA LEU A 2 18.68 12.16 0.99
C LEU A 2 17.78 10.91 1.10
N GLU A 3 16.47 11.09 1.18
CA GLU A 3 15.50 10.01 1.41
C GLU A 3 15.37 9.07 0.20
N LYS A 4 15.39 9.64 -1.02
CA LYS A 4 15.34 8.90 -2.30
C LYS A 4 16.54 7.95 -2.46
N THR A 5 17.73 8.39 -2.04
CA THR A 5 18.95 7.57 -2.07
C THR A 5 18.91 6.41 -1.08
N LEU A 6 18.32 6.61 0.10
CA LEU A 6 18.20 5.54 1.11
C LEU A 6 17.23 4.45 0.68
N ILE A 7 16.11 4.85 0.06
CA ILE A 7 15.10 3.92 -0.46
C ILE A 7 15.69 3.07 -1.59
N LEU A 8 16.36 3.71 -2.56
CA LEU A 8 17.02 3.02 -3.68
C LEU A 8 18.06 2.02 -3.18
N LYS A 9 18.90 2.42 -2.21
CA LYS A 9 19.89 1.53 -1.59
C LYS A 9 19.24 0.35 -0.86
N GLY A 10 18.11 0.59 -0.18
CA GLY A 10 17.34 -0.46 0.50
C GLY A 10 16.69 -1.47 -0.46
N GLN A 11 16.28 -1.03 -1.66
CA GLN A 11 15.75 -1.89 -2.72
C GLN A 11 16.85 -2.75 -3.36
N ILE A 12 17.99 -2.12 -3.69
CA ILE A 12 19.16 -2.81 -4.26
C ILE A 12 19.70 -3.86 -3.29
N ALA A 13 19.78 -3.55 -1.99
CA ALA A 13 20.25 -4.48 -0.96
C ALA A 13 19.35 -5.73 -0.81
N LYS A 14 18.11 -5.67 -1.31
CA LYS A 14 17.16 -6.79 -1.35
C LYS A 14 17.13 -7.51 -2.70
N GLY A 15 18.04 -7.16 -3.62
CA GLY A 15 18.10 -7.74 -4.97
C GLY A 15 17.04 -7.23 -5.95
N ILE A 16 16.37 -6.10 -5.62
CA ILE A 16 15.34 -5.50 -6.48
C ILE A 16 16.01 -4.48 -7.40
N ASP A 17 15.89 -4.67 -8.72
CA ASP A 17 16.39 -3.75 -9.74
C ASP A 17 15.51 -2.49 -9.83
N PRO A 18 15.98 -1.32 -9.35
CA PRO A 18 15.18 -0.10 -9.29
C PRO A 18 14.79 0.45 -10.67
N LEU A 19 15.54 0.09 -11.71
CA LEU A 19 15.35 0.58 -13.08
C LEU A 19 14.35 -0.26 -13.87
N LYS A 20 14.23 -1.56 -13.55
CA LYS A 20 13.13 -2.42 -14.05
C LYS A 20 11.79 -2.17 -13.34
N THR A 21 11.82 -1.58 -12.14
CA THR A 21 10.63 -1.39 -11.30
C THR A 21 9.88 -0.08 -11.50
N LYS A 22 10.16 0.69 -12.57
CA LYS A 22 9.45 1.97 -12.79
C LYS A 22 7.92 1.85 -12.74
N ASN A 23 7.34 0.66 -12.91
CA ASN A 23 5.90 0.39 -12.80
C ASN A 23 5.51 -0.89 -12.01
N ALA A 24 6.44 -1.58 -11.32
CA ALA A 24 6.26 -3.02 -11.04
C ALA A 24 6.09 -3.43 -9.57
N SER A 25 5.98 -2.51 -8.61
CA SER A 25 5.72 -2.94 -7.23
C SER A 25 4.27 -3.38 -7.05
N THR A 26 4.07 -4.52 -6.41
CA THR A 26 2.77 -5.02 -6.00
C THR A 26 2.25 -4.29 -4.77
N LEU A 27 0.94 -4.33 -4.53
CA LEU A 27 0.34 -3.76 -3.31
C LEU A 27 1.01 -4.30 -2.04
N LYS A 28 1.34 -5.60 -2.01
CA LYS A 28 1.97 -6.23 -0.85
C LYS A 28 3.36 -5.69 -0.59
N GLU A 29 4.16 -5.49 -1.62
CA GLU A 29 5.52 -4.94 -1.46
C GLU A 29 5.47 -3.51 -0.93
N VAL A 30 4.56 -2.68 -1.46
CA VAL A 30 4.39 -1.30 -0.97
C VAL A 30 3.84 -1.28 0.47
N TYR A 31 2.95 -2.21 0.82
CA TYR A 31 2.51 -2.41 2.21
C TYR A 31 3.66 -2.80 3.14
N ASP A 32 4.50 -3.75 2.74
CA ASP A 32 5.64 -4.19 3.55
C ASP A 32 6.64 -3.04 3.73
N LEU A 33 6.83 -2.18 2.71
CA LEU A 33 7.59 -0.94 2.85
C LEU A 33 6.94 0.02 3.85
N TYR A 34 5.64 0.29 3.73
CA TYR A 34 4.90 1.16 4.63
C TYR A 34 5.03 0.72 6.11
N ILE A 35 4.83 -0.57 6.39
CA ILE A 35 4.89 -1.11 7.75
C ILE A 35 6.31 -1.06 8.34
N ASN A 36 7.33 -1.25 7.50
CA ASN A 36 8.73 -1.25 7.96
C ASN A 36 9.33 0.16 8.07
N GLN A 37 8.95 1.09 7.19
CA GLN A 37 9.45 2.46 7.21
C GLN A 37 8.80 3.32 8.30
N ARG A 38 7.52 3.11 8.56
CA ARG A 38 6.79 3.90 9.56
C ARG A 38 6.96 3.29 10.95
N ARG A 39 7.27 4.14 11.93
CA ARG A 39 7.33 3.78 13.38
C ARG A 39 5.92 3.56 13.95
N LEU A 40 5.20 2.57 13.45
CA LEU A 40 3.85 2.22 13.89
C LEU A 40 3.88 1.45 15.21
N LYS A 41 2.90 1.71 16.08
CA LYS A 41 2.63 0.89 17.26
C LYS A 41 2.28 -0.54 16.83
N ASP A 42 2.65 -1.54 17.63
CA ASP A 42 2.41 -2.95 17.28
C ASP A 42 0.93 -3.29 17.13
N SER A 43 0.06 -2.65 17.92
CA SER A 43 -1.39 -2.76 17.77
C SER A 43 -1.87 -2.30 16.38
N SER A 44 -1.24 -1.27 15.81
CA SER A 44 -1.56 -0.80 14.46
C SER A 44 -1.03 -1.77 13.40
N LYS A 45 0.17 -2.32 13.58
CA LYS A 45 0.72 -3.33 12.67
C LYS A 45 -0.16 -4.59 12.64
N SER A 46 -0.59 -5.07 13.80
CA SER A 46 -1.49 -6.22 13.92
C SER A 46 -2.83 -5.96 13.22
N LEU A 47 -3.45 -4.81 13.48
CA LEU A 47 -4.68 -4.38 12.81
C LEU A 47 -4.52 -4.35 11.28
N TYR A 48 -3.45 -3.72 10.79
CA TYR A 48 -3.21 -3.60 9.35
C TYR A 48 -2.86 -4.94 8.69
N LYS A 49 -2.17 -5.84 9.39
CA LYS A 49 -1.97 -7.22 8.92
C LYS A 49 -3.29 -7.96 8.77
N GLY A 50 -4.21 -7.80 9.73
CA GLY A 50 -5.55 -8.36 9.65
C GLY A 50 -6.34 -7.83 8.44
N ILE A 51 -6.31 -6.51 8.23
CA ILE A 51 -6.96 -5.86 7.06
C ILE A 51 -6.35 -6.38 5.75
N MET A 52 -5.03 -6.47 5.68
CA MET A 52 -4.32 -6.94 4.49
C MET A 52 -4.75 -8.38 4.14
N ASN A 53 -4.83 -9.26 5.14
CA ASN A 53 -5.20 -10.67 4.95
C ASN A 53 -6.70 -10.90 4.68
N ASN A 54 -7.58 -10.08 5.27
CA ASN A 54 -9.02 -10.31 5.20
C ASN A 54 -9.69 -9.56 4.05
N TYR A 55 -9.23 -8.35 3.73
CA TYR A 55 -9.91 -7.47 2.77
C TYR A 55 -9.10 -7.23 1.49
N LEU A 56 -7.77 -7.20 1.56
CA LEU A 56 -6.91 -6.87 0.42
C LEU A 56 -6.22 -8.10 -0.21
N LYS A 57 -6.52 -9.32 0.27
CA LYS A 57 -5.87 -10.58 -0.19
C LYS A 57 -5.80 -10.72 -1.70
N ASN A 58 -6.90 -10.41 -2.38
CA ASN A 58 -7.01 -10.54 -3.83
C ASN A 58 -6.17 -9.51 -4.60
N LEU A 59 -5.72 -8.44 -3.93
CA LEU A 59 -4.86 -7.41 -4.52
C LEU A 59 -3.38 -7.57 -4.16
N HIS A 60 -3.00 -8.53 -3.31
CA HIS A 60 -1.62 -8.66 -2.80
C HIS A 60 -0.57 -8.62 -3.91
N TYR A 61 -0.82 -9.33 -5.00
CA TYR A 61 0.11 -9.49 -6.12
C TYR A 61 -0.24 -8.61 -7.33
N ILE A 62 -1.23 -7.73 -7.19
CA ILE A 62 -1.57 -6.77 -8.23
C ILE A 62 -0.61 -5.58 -8.12
N HIS A 63 -0.03 -5.18 -9.25
CA HIS A 63 0.78 -3.98 -9.34
C HIS A 63 -0.03 -2.75 -8.94
N VAL A 64 0.54 -1.87 -8.12
CA VAL A 64 -0.18 -0.68 -7.61
C VAL A 64 -0.67 0.23 -8.73
N SER A 65 0.04 0.28 -9.86
CA SER A 65 -0.33 0.99 -11.09
C SER A 65 -1.57 0.44 -11.78
N ASN A 66 -1.94 -0.82 -11.51
CA ASN A 66 -3.11 -1.47 -12.08
C ASN A 66 -4.33 -1.46 -11.14
N ILE A 67 -4.19 -0.92 -9.93
CA ILE A 67 -5.31 -0.83 -8.98
C ILE A 67 -6.20 0.34 -9.37
N ARG A 68 -7.46 0.04 -9.70
CA ARG A 68 -8.42 1.05 -10.10
C ARG A 68 -9.32 1.46 -8.95
N LYS A 69 -10.02 2.58 -9.13
CA LYS A 69 -10.95 3.14 -8.15
C LYS A 69 -12.07 2.15 -7.80
N GLU A 70 -12.54 1.37 -8.78
CA GLU A 70 -13.59 0.36 -8.59
C GLU A 70 -13.14 -0.78 -7.67
N ASP A 71 -11.86 -1.15 -7.73
CA ASP A 71 -11.29 -2.19 -6.88
C ASP A 71 -11.26 -1.72 -5.41
N ILE A 72 -10.91 -0.45 -5.19
CA ILE A 72 -10.95 0.19 -3.86
C ILE A 72 -12.38 0.26 -3.33
N TYR A 73 -13.36 0.65 -4.16
CA TYR A 73 -14.77 0.68 -3.75
C TYR A 73 -15.30 -0.70 -3.36
N LYS A 74 -14.96 -1.74 -4.12
CA LYS A 74 -15.33 -3.12 -3.78
C LYS A 74 -14.77 -3.54 -2.43
N ILE A 75 -13.50 -3.22 -2.17
CA ILE A 75 -12.86 -3.52 -0.88
C ILE A 75 -13.52 -2.75 0.26
N PHE A 76 -13.79 -1.46 0.08
CA PHE A 76 -14.48 -0.64 1.08
C PHE A 76 -15.86 -1.21 1.43
N ASN A 77 -16.65 -1.55 0.41
CA ASN A 77 -17.98 -2.13 0.60
C ASN A 77 -17.93 -3.49 1.30
N ASN A 78 -16.93 -4.32 0.99
CA ASN A 78 -16.72 -5.58 1.69
C ASN A 78 -16.33 -5.36 3.15
N ALA A 79 -15.41 -4.44 3.43
CA ALA A 79 -15.03 -4.08 4.80
C ALA A 79 -16.18 -3.46 5.60
N LYS A 80 -17.09 -2.74 4.93
CA LYS A 80 -18.30 -2.15 5.53
C LYS A 80 -19.28 -3.20 6.06
N LYS A 81 -19.29 -4.42 5.51
CA LYS A 81 -20.06 -5.55 6.06
C LYS A 81 -19.60 -5.91 7.48
N GLY A 82 -18.32 -5.71 7.78
CA GLY A 82 -17.74 -5.85 9.13
C GLY A 82 -17.85 -4.58 9.99
N GLY A 83 -18.66 -3.60 9.58
CA GLY A 83 -18.90 -2.35 10.30
C GLY A 83 -18.16 -1.13 9.77
N LYS A 84 -18.67 0.06 10.12
CA LYS A 84 -18.10 1.37 9.72
C LYS A 84 -16.65 1.54 10.17
N TYR A 85 -16.32 1.04 11.36
CA TYR A 85 -14.96 1.08 11.89
C TYR A 85 -13.98 0.35 10.98
N SER A 86 -14.31 -0.88 10.59
CA SER A 86 -13.49 -1.72 9.70
C SER A 86 -13.29 -1.07 8.34
N ALA A 87 -14.36 -0.56 7.72
CA ALA A 87 -14.28 0.15 6.44
C ALA A 87 -13.35 1.36 6.49
N ASN A 88 -13.47 2.20 7.53
CA ASN A 88 -12.62 3.38 7.70
C ASN A 88 -11.14 3.02 7.91
N LYS A 89 -10.86 1.96 8.67
CA LYS A 89 -9.48 1.49 8.87
C LYS A 89 -8.89 0.90 7.59
N THR A 90 -9.68 0.17 6.82
CA THR A 90 -9.29 -0.35 5.51
C THR A 90 -8.95 0.77 4.54
N LEU A 91 -9.80 1.79 4.44
CA LEU A 91 -9.55 2.95 3.58
C LEU A 91 -8.29 3.71 4.01
N LYS A 92 -8.10 3.90 5.32
CA LYS A 92 -6.90 4.53 5.86
C LYS A 92 -5.62 3.78 5.46
N LEU A 93 -5.64 2.44 5.48
CA LEU A 93 -4.51 1.63 5.06
C LEU A 93 -4.26 1.75 3.56
N ILE A 94 -5.30 1.66 2.73
CA ILE A 94 -5.19 1.79 1.26
C ILE A 94 -4.56 3.14 0.91
N ASN A 95 -5.07 4.24 1.48
CA ASN A 95 -4.51 5.57 1.24
C ASN A 95 -3.05 5.68 1.68
N ALA A 96 -2.68 5.05 2.80
CA ALA A 96 -1.29 5.06 3.26
C ALA A 96 -0.37 4.31 2.27
N ILE A 97 -0.80 3.14 1.76
CA ILE A 97 -0.03 2.38 0.77
C ILE A 97 0.10 3.17 -0.53
N LEU A 98 -0.98 3.77 -1.03
CA LEU A 98 -0.96 4.53 -2.28
C LEU A 98 -0.14 5.82 -2.17
N ASN A 99 -0.14 6.48 -1.00
CA ASN A 99 0.76 7.61 -0.76
C ASN A 99 2.23 7.21 -0.83
N ILE A 100 2.62 6.06 -0.25
CA ILE A 100 3.97 5.52 -0.43
C ILE A 100 4.24 5.24 -1.91
N ALA A 101 3.28 4.67 -2.64
CA ALA A 101 3.45 4.42 -4.07
C ALA A 101 3.69 5.72 -4.87
N VAL A 102 3.02 6.83 -4.52
CA VAL A 102 3.24 8.16 -5.10
C VAL A 102 4.61 8.72 -4.71
N GLU A 103 5.00 8.64 -3.44
CA GLU A 103 6.33 9.06 -2.95
C GLU A 103 7.47 8.32 -3.69
N LEU A 104 7.22 7.07 -4.09
CA LEU A 104 8.13 6.23 -4.87
C LEU A 104 8.01 6.41 -6.39
N GLU A 105 7.17 7.33 -6.87
CA GLU A 105 6.92 7.56 -8.31
C GLU A 105 6.41 6.30 -9.06
N LEU A 106 5.76 5.36 -8.35
CA LEU A 106 5.19 4.14 -8.94
C LEU A 106 3.83 4.37 -9.59
N ILE A 107 3.11 5.38 -9.11
CA ILE A 107 1.84 5.87 -9.64
C ILE A 107 1.82 7.39 -9.53
N GLU A 108 1.07 8.03 -10.43
CA GLU A 108 0.69 9.42 -10.23
C GLU A 108 -0.27 9.53 -9.05
N LYS A 109 -0.37 10.74 -8.49
CA LYS A 109 -1.30 10.99 -7.39
C LYS A 109 -2.72 10.77 -7.86
N ILE A 110 -3.25 9.57 -7.59
CA ILE A 110 -4.66 9.28 -7.84
C ILE A 110 -5.45 10.15 -6.85
N GLN A 111 -6.33 11.01 -7.38
CA GLN A 111 -7.24 11.85 -6.60
C GLN A 111 -8.32 10.94 -5.98
N LEU A 112 -7.91 10.15 -4.99
CA LEU A 112 -8.78 9.19 -4.31
C LEU A 112 -9.50 9.92 -3.18
N MET A 113 -10.61 10.53 -3.58
CA MET A 113 -11.68 11.09 -2.75
C MET A 113 -11.36 12.47 -2.16
N GLU A 114 -11.71 13.50 -2.92
CA GLU A 114 -12.59 14.55 -2.39
C GLU A 114 -13.97 13.96 -2.08
#